data_AF-A0A349B633-F1
#
_entry.id   AF-A0A349B633-F1
#
_cell.length_a   1.000
_cell.length_b   1.000
_cell.length_c   1.000
_cell.angle_alpha   90.00
_cell.angle_beta   90.00
_cell.angle_gamma   90.00
#
_symmetry.space_group_name_H-M   'P 1'
#
loop_
_entity.id
_entity.type
_entity.pdbx_description
1 polymer ?
#
loop_
_entity_poly.entity_id
_entity_poly.type
_entity_poly.pdbx_seq_one_letter_code
_entity_poly.pdbx_strand_id
1 'polypeptide(L)'
;MHTLALVLYAVFFGAAFGWRTWLQWHRTGDTGLRMHADLGTLQWWAKLGFVAALVAGVVAPVAGLAGLSPVPLLDVGWLRLVGAGVAALGILATVGAQWQMGEAWRIGVDPVERTVLVTAGVFARIRNPIFTAMVIAASGFTLLVANWVAVVGLIALVSALEVQVRAVEEPYLARIHGATYDSYAAGAGRFLPGIGRIRTG
;
A
#
# COMPACT_ATOMS: atom_id res chain seq x y z
N MET A 1 -8.65 12.03 -18.86
CA MET A 1 -8.29 11.74 -17.46
C MET A 1 -8.42 10.25 -17.13
N HIS A 2 -9.51 9.57 -17.49
CA HIS A 2 -9.64 8.12 -17.26
C HIS A 2 -8.58 7.26 -17.98
N THR A 3 -8.24 7.58 -19.24
CA THR A 3 -7.12 6.91 -19.95
C THR A 3 -5.78 7.11 -19.26
N LEU A 4 -5.50 8.34 -18.80
CA LEU A 4 -4.30 8.64 -18.02
C LEU A 4 -4.27 7.84 -16.72
N ALA A 5 -5.42 7.74 -16.02
CA ALA A 5 -5.54 6.92 -14.83
C ALA A 5 -5.21 5.46 -15.12
N LEU A 6 -5.74 4.88 -16.20
CA LEU A 6 -5.40 3.50 -16.62
C LEU A 6 -3.91 3.32 -16.91
N VAL A 7 -3.28 4.27 -17.62
CA VAL A 7 -1.84 4.24 -17.89
C VAL A 7 -1.05 4.28 -16.57
N LEU A 8 -1.35 5.22 -15.68
CA LEU A 8 -0.69 5.33 -14.38
C LEU A 8 -0.93 4.09 -13.51
N TYR A 9 -2.12 3.48 -13.58
CA TYR A 9 -2.44 2.24 -12.85
C TYR A 9 -1.66 1.05 -13.41
N ALA A 10 -1.52 0.95 -14.74
CA ALA A 10 -0.69 -0.06 -15.39
C ALA A 10 0.79 0.11 -15.02
N VAL A 11 1.29 1.36 -14.98
CA VAL A 11 2.64 1.68 -14.50
C VAL A 11 2.80 1.28 -13.04
N PHE A 12 1.83 1.60 -12.18
CA PHE A 12 1.86 1.20 -10.77
C PHE A 12 1.92 -0.31 -10.61
N PHE A 13 1.05 -1.08 -11.28
CA PHE A 13 1.09 -2.54 -11.21
C PHE A 13 2.39 -3.12 -11.74
N GLY A 14 2.82 -2.64 -12.90
CA GLY A 14 4.06 -3.04 -13.54
C GLY A 14 5.26 -2.79 -12.65
N ALA A 15 5.35 -1.64 -11.99
CA ALA A 15 6.47 -1.30 -11.13
C ALA A 15 6.40 -1.96 -9.75
N ALA A 16 5.28 -1.80 -9.04
CA ALA A 16 5.14 -2.19 -7.64
C ALA A 16 4.95 -3.69 -7.42
N PHE A 17 4.45 -4.41 -8.43
CA PHE A 17 4.21 -5.86 -8.33
C PHE A 17 5.00 -6.63 -9.39
N GLY A 18 4.90 -6.27 -10.67
CA GLY A 18 5.55 -7.02 -11.75
C GLY A 18 7.08 -7.00 -11.66
N TRP A 19 7.67 -5.83 -11.91
CA TRP A 19 9.09 -5.56 -11.83
C TRP A 19 9.64 -5.91 -10.45
N ARG A 20 8.95 -5.53 -9.38
CA ARG A 20 9.43 -5.80 -8.02
C ARG A 20 9.51 -7.29 -7.70
N THR A 21 8.50 -8.08 -8.08
CA THR A 21 8.50 -9.54 -7.89
C THR A 21 9.57 -10.20 -8.75
N TRP A 22 9.70 -9.77 -10.02
CA TRP A 22 10.75 -10.24 -10.92
C TRP A 22 12.15 -9.98 -10.35
N LEU A 23 12.40 -8.76 -9.85
CA LEU A 23 13.67 -8.39 -9.24
C LEU A 23 13.97 -9.21 -7.98
N GLN A 24 12.96 -9.47 -7.15
CA GLN A 24 13.11 -10.32 -5.96
C GLN A 24 13.53 -11.74 -6.38
N TRP A 25 12.79 -12.33 -7.31
CA TRP A 25 13.05 -13.69 -7.81
C TRP A 25 14.47 -13.83 -8.35
N HIS A 26 14.92 -12.86 -9.16
CA HIS A 26 16.27 -12.90 -9.72
C HIS A 26 17.39 -12.73 -8.70
N ARG A 27 17.14 -12.06 -7.57
CA ARG A 27 18.16 -11.85 -6.53
C ARG A 27 18.18 -12.96 -5.48
N THR A 28 17.02 -13.48 -5.10
CA THR A 28 16.89 -14.37 -3.94
C THR A 28 16.32 -15.75 -4.28
N GLY A 29 15.82 -15.98 -5.50
CA GLY A 29 15.09 -17.19 -5.85
C GLY A 29 13.71 -17.31 -5.19
N ASP A 30 13.21 -16.22 -4.58
CA ASP A 30 11.92 -16.14 -3.90
C ASP A 30 11.11 -14.98 -4.50
N THR A 31 9.80 -15.15 -4.66
CA THR A 31 8.92 -14.09 -5.20
C THR A 31 8.63 -12.97 -4.19
N GLY A 32 8.85 -13.23 -2.90
CA GLY A 32 8.46 -12.34 -1.79
C GLY A 32 6.95 -12.33 -1.51
N LEU A 33 6.14 -13.10 -2.24
CA LEU A 33 4.69 -13.08 -2.11
C LEU A 33 4.24 -14.18 -1.13
N ARG A 34 3.58 -13.80 -0.04
CA ARG A 34 2.98 -14.71 0.95
C ARG A 34 1.47 -14.68 0.81
N MET A 35 0.95 -15.44 -0.17
CA MET A 35 -0.48 -15.41 -0.53
C MET A 35 -1.37 -16.19 0.44
N HIS A 36 -0.81 -17.15 1.18
CA HIS A 36 -1.58 -17.97 2.11
C HIS A 36 -2.24 -17.14 3.23
N ALA A 37 -3.52 -17.39 3.49
CA ALA A 37 -4.27 -16.83 4.60
C ALA A 37 -5.46 -17.75 4.87
N ASP A 38 -5.65 -18.17 6.12
CA ASP A 38 -6.76 -19.04 6.47
C ASP A 38 -8.10 -18.31 6.33
N LEU A 39 -9.09 -19.00 5.76
CA LEU A 39 -10.42 -18.44 5.50
C LEU A 39 -11.04 -17.88 6.78
N GLY A 40 -11.61 -16.67 6.68
CA GLY A 40 -12.28 -16.00 7.80
C GLY A 40 -11.36 -15.30 8.80
N THR A 41 -10.03 -15.45 8.68
CA THR A 41 -9.08 -14.68 9.52
C THR A 41 -9.06 -13.20 9.15
N LEU A 42 -8.57 -12.34 10.06
CA LEU A 42 -8.37 -10.91 9.78
C LEU A 42 -7.39 -10.68 8.63
N GLN A 43 -6.37 -11.52 8.49
CA GLN A 43 -5.43 -11.46 7.36
C GLN A 43 -6.12 -11.78 6.03
N TRP A 44 -7.05 -12.74 6.01
CA TRP A 44 -7.84 -13.05 4.83
C TRP A 44 -8.73 -11.87 4.41
N TRP A 45 -9.44 -11.26 5.36
CA TRP A 45 -10.28 -10.07 5.10
C TRP A 45 -9.45 -8.87 4.63
N ALA A 46 -8.27 -8.65 5.22
CA ALA A 46 -7.36 -7.59 4.79
C ALA A 46 -6.90 -7.81 3.35
N LYS A 47 -6.50 -9.04 2.99
CA LYS A 47 -6.13 -9.39 1.61
C LYS A 47 -7.29 -9.22 0.63
N LEU A 48 -8.50 -9.65 1.01
CA LEU A 48 -9.69 -9.48 0.18
C LEU A 48 -9.98 -8.00 -0.06
N GLY A 49 -9.95 -7.16 0.97
CA GLY A 49 -10.13 -5.72 0.86
C GLY A 49 -9.06 -5.06 0.00
N PHE A 50 -7.81 -5.50 0.12
CA PHE A 50 -6.70 -5.03 -0.71
C PHE A 50 -6.89 -5.39 -2.19
N VAL A 51 -7.28 -6.63 -2.50
CA VAL A 51 -7.61 -7.06 -3.87
C VAL A 51 -8.82 -6.29 -4.40
N ALA A 52 -9.86 -6.09 -3.59
CA ALA A 52 -11.03 -5.31 -3.99
C ALA A 52 -10.65 -3.85 -4.32
N ALA A 53 -9.75 -3.23 -3.54
CA ALA A 53 -9.23 -1.91 -3.84
C ALA A 53 -8.41 -1.88 -5.14
N LEU A 54 -7.58 -2.91 -5.37
CA LEU A 54 -6.81 -3.04 -6.61
C LEU A 54 -7.74 -3.13 -7.84
N VAL A 55 -8.79 -3.96 -7.76
CA VAL A 55 -9.82 -4.08 -8.80
C VAL A 55 -10.56 -2.75 -8.99
N ALA A 56 -10.94 -2.09 -7.89
CA ALA A 56 -11.64 -0.81 -7.95
C ALA A 56 -10.85 0.26 -8.71
N GLY A 57 -9.52 0.31 -8.59
CA GLY A 57 -8.74 1.29 -9.35
C GLY A 57 -8.62 1.03 -10.85
N VAL A 58 -8.97 -0.18 -11.33
CA VAL A 58 -9.19 -0.46 -12.77
C VAL A 58 -10.64 -0.20 -13.16
N VAL A 59 -11.59 -0.70 -12.35
CA VAL A 59 -13.04 -0.57 -12.62
C VAL A 59 -13.47 0.90 -12.62
N ALA A 60 -12.92 1.74 -11.75
CA ALA A 60 -13.29 3.14 -11.65
C ALA A 60 -13.03 3.94 -12.94
N PRO A 61 -11.82 3.95 -13.53
CA PRO A 61 -11.61 4.63 -14.81
C PRO A 61 -12.33 3.96 -15.98
N VAL A 62 -12.48 2.63 -16.00
CA VAL A 62 -13.27 1.94 -17.04
C VAL A 62 -14.75 2.36 -16.97
N ALA A 63 -15.34 2.41 -15.77
CA ALA A 63 -16.69 2.88 -15.57
C ALA A 63 -16.85 4.35 -15.99
N GLY A 64 -15.84 5.20 -15.71
CA GLY A 64 -15.81 6.58 -16.20
C GLY A 64 -15.80 6.67 -17.74
N LEU A 65 -15.01 5.82 -18.42
CA LEU A 65 -15.04 5.71 -19.89
C LEU A 65 -16.38 5.19 -20.42
N ALA A 66 -17.07 4.35 -19.65
CA ALA A 66 -18.40 3.84 -19.96
C ALA A 66 -19.55 4.82 -19.60
N GLY A 67 -19.23 6.03 -19.15
CA GLY A 67 -20.22 7.09 -18.89
C GLY A 67 -20.70 7.22 -17.45
N LEU A 68 -20.05 6.56 -16.47
CA LEU A 68 -20.35 6.78 -15.06
C LEU A 68 -20.01 8.22 -14.67
N SER A 69 -21.02 8.96 -14.20
CA SER A 69 -20.86 10.35 -13.79
C SER A 69 -19.85 10.52 -12.65
N PRO A 70 -19.03 11.59 -12.69
CA PRO A 70 -18.16 11.93 -11.58
C PRO A 70 -18.98 12.41 -10.36
N VAL A 71 -18.36 12.34 -9.18
CA VAL A 71 -18.87 12.97 -7.96
C VAL A 71 -18.73 14.48 -8.14
N PRO A 72 -19.82 15.27 -8.04
CA PRO A 72 -19.78 16.71 -8.31
C PRO A 72 -18.74 17.48 -7.50
N LEU A 73 -18.51 17.09 -6.23
CA LEU A 73 -17.50 17.72 -5.37
C LEU A 73 -16.06 17.50 -5.85
N LEU A 74 -15.81 16.44 -6.61
CA LEU A 74 -14.48 16.08 -7.11
C LEU A 74 -14.31 16.43 -8.60
N ASP A 75 -15.39 16.83 -9.29
CA ASP A 75 -15.38 17.15 -10.71
C ASP A 75 -14.86 18.56 -11.00
N VAL A 76 -13.62 18.83 -10.55
CA VAL A 76 -12.96 20.12 -10.72
C VAL A 76 -11.65 19.91 -11.48
N GLY A 77 -11.46 20.66 -12.57
CA GLY A 77 -10.34 20.44 -13.50
C GLY A 77 -8.96 20.46 -12.85
N TRP A 78 -8.71 21.40 -11.92
CA TRP A 78 -7.44 21.49 -11.21
C TRP A 78 -7.23 20.33 -10.22
N LEU A 79 -8.30 19.82 -9.59
CA LEU A 79 -8.21 18.65 -8.70
C LEU A 79 -7.76 17.41 -9.47
N ARG A 80 -8.16 17.27 -10.73
CA ARG A 80 -7.71 16.15 -11.59
C ARG A 80 -6.21 16.23 -11.90
N LEU A 81 -5.69 17.44 -12.15
CA LEU A 81 -4.25 17.66 -12.36
C LEU A 81 -3.44 17.39 -11.08
N VAL A 82 -3.92 17.89 -9.94
CA VAL A 82 -3.34 17.58 -8.62
C VAL A 82 -3.39 16.07 -8.37
N GLY A 83 -4.51 15.42 -8.68
CA GLY A 83 -4.68 13.97 -8.57
C GLY A 83 -3.64 13.19 -9.37
N ALA A 84 -3.37 13.58 -10.62
CA ALA A 84 -2.32 12.98 -11.44
C ALA A 84 -0.92 13.13 -10.81
N GLY A 85 -0.60 14.33 -10.31
CA GLY A 85 0.68 14.58 -9.62
C GLY A 85 0.82 13.77 -8.33
N VAL A 86 -0.23 13.71 -7.52
CA VAL A 86 -0.29 12.92 -6.27
C VAL A 86 -0.18 11.43 -6.56
N ALA A 87 -0.85 10.93 -7.61
CA ALA A 87 -0.75 9.54 -8.02
C ALA A 87 0.68 9.19 -8.43
N ALA A 88 1.30 10.01 -9.29
CA ALA A 88 2.68 9.81 -9.71
C ALA A 88 3.67 9.83 -8.52
N LEU A 89 3.52 10.79 -7.60
CA LEU A 89 4.33 10.86 -6.39
C LEU A 89 4.17 9.61 -5.52
N GLY A 90 2.94 9.13 -5.33
CA GLY A 90 2.66 7.92 -4.57
C GLY A 90 3.25 6.65 -5.20
N ILE A 91 3.23 6.56 -6.54
CA ILE A 91 3.88 5.46 -7.28
C ILE A 91 5.38 5.48 -7.04
N LEU A 92 6.03 6.64 -7.24
CA LEU A 92 7.47 6.80 -7.02
C LEU A 92 7.87 6.51 -5.57
N ALA A 93 7.08 6.99 -4.60
CA ALA A 93 7.30 6.72 -3.19
C ALA A 93 7.13 5.23 -2.84
N THR A 94 6.17 4.55 -3.46
CA THR A 94 5.97 3.10 -3.30
C THR A 94 7.21 2.35 -3.76
N VAL A 95 7.68 2.63 -4.98
CA VAL A 95 8.88 2.01 -5.54
C VAL A 95 10.12 2.34 -4.71
N GLY A 96 10.26 3.59 -4.26
CA GLY A 96 11.39 4.02 -3.40
C GLY A 96 11.41 3.33 -2.04
N ALA A 97 10.24 3.10 -1.43
CA ALA A 97 10.14 2.36 -0.18
C ALA A 97 10.41 0.85 -0.37
N GLN A 98 9.94 0.26 -1.48
CA GLN A 98 10.27 -1.12 -1.86
C GLN A 98 11.77 -1.31 -2.14
N TRP A 99 12.42 -0.31 -2.73
CA TRP A 99 13.86 -0.33 -2.97
C TRP A 99 14.63 -0.32 -1.65
N GLN A 100 14.23 0.53 -0.69
CA GLN A 100 14.86 0.61 0.63
C GLN A 100 14.69 -0.67 1.46
N MET A 101 13.61 -1.44 1.25
CA MET A 101 13.49 -2.77 1.85
C MET A 101 14.50 -3.78 1.29
N GLY A 102 14.98 -3.60 0.05
CA GLY A 102 15.87 -4.56 -0.60
C GLY A 102 15.32 -5.98 -0.53
N GLU A 103 16.17 -6.96 -0.26
CA GLU A 103 15.80 -8.38 -0.20
C GLU A 103 14.82 -8.72 0.94
N ALA A 104 14.63 -7.84 1.92
CA ALA A 104 13.67 -8.04 3.01
C ALA A 104 12.21 -7.86 2.56
N TRP A 105 11.98 -7.25 1.39
CA TRP A 105 10.64 -6.98 0.87
C TRP A 105 9.81 -8.25 0.73
N ARG A 106 8.60 -8.21 1.29
CA ARG A 106 7.59 -9.25 1.19
C ARG A 106 6.20 -8.62 1.11
N ILE A 107 5.26 -9.28 0.45
CA ILE A 107 3.83 -8.96 0.53
C ILE A 107 3.13 -10.01 1.37
N GLY A 108 2.54 -9.58 2.48
CA GLY A 108 1.91 -10.45 3.45
C GLY A 108 2.90 -11.00 4.48
N VAL A 109 2.35 -11.70 5.47
CA VAL A 109 3.11 -12.31 6.58
C VAL A 109 3.00 -13.82 6.47
N ASP A 110 4.14 -14.48 6.59
CA ASP A 110 4.23 -15.90 6.90
C ASP A 110 4.61 -16.06 8.39
N PRO A 111 3.75 -16.67 9.23
CA PRO A 111 3.98 -16.80 10.66
C PRO A 111 5.24 -17.59 11.05
N VAL A 112 5.72 -18.49 10.17
CA VAL A 112 6.87 -19.35 10.45
C VAL A 112 8.20 -18.75 9.96
N GLU A 113 8.13 -17.74 9.10
CA GLU A 113 9.31 -17.08 8.56
C GLU A 113 9.87 -16.07 9.57
N ARG A 114 11.20 -16.03 9.73
CA ARG A 114 11.87 -14.92 10.42
C ARG A 114 12.35 -13.92 9.39
N THR A 115 11.73 -12.75 9.39
CA THR A 115 12.09 -11.65 8.48
C THR A 115 13.16 -10.76 9.11
N VAL A 116 13.91 -10.03 8.28
CA VAL A 116 14.84 -9.01 8.75
C VAL A 116 14.07 -7.72 9.03
N LEU A 117 14.29 -7.12 10.20
CA LEU A 117 13.68 -5.84 10.54
C LEU A 117 14.46 -4.70 9.89
N VAL A 118 13.84 -4.03 8.90
CA VAL A 118 14.42 -2.86 8.24
C VAL A 118 14.06 -1.59 9.01
N THR A 119 15.07 -0.89 9.53
CA THR A 119 14.88 0.34 10.34
C THR A 119 15.66 1.55 9.81
N ALA A 120 16.38 1.41 8.70
CA ALA A 120 17.17 2.48 8.09
C ALA A 120 16.37 3.32 7.07
N GLY A 121 16.86 4.53 6.77
CA GLY A 121 16.26 5.40 5.76
C GLY A 121 14.86 5.90 6.15
N VAL A 122 13.88 5.77 5.27
CA VAL A 122 12.49 6.19 5.54
C VAL A 122 11.87 5.37 6.67
N PHE A 123 12.30 4.11 6.84
CA PHE A 123 11.82 3.22 7.89
C PHE A 123 12.17 3.74 9.29
N ALA A 124 13.25 4.50 9.43
CA ALA A 124 13.65 5.11 10.72
C ALA A 124 12.59 6.06 11.30
N ARG A 125 11.67 6.60 10.46
CA ARG A 125 10.60 7.51 10.90
C ARG A 125 9.20 6.93 10.75
N ILE A 126 9.00 6.03 9.79
CA ILE A 126 7.69 5.45 9.43
C ILE A 126 7.86 3.94 9.31
N ARG A 127 7.12 3.15 10.09
CA ARG A 127 7.21 1.68 10.07
C ARG A 127 6.65 1.06 8.79
N ASN A 128 5.59 1.65 8.23
CA ASN A 128 4.89 1.13 7.05
C ASN A 128 4.86 2.13 5.88
N PRO A 129 6.04 2.60 5.39
CA PRO A 129 6.14 3.66 4.40
C PRO A 129 5.60 3.25 3.02
N ILE A 130 5.67 1.95 2.67
CA ILE A 130 5.07 1.41 1.44
C ILE A 130 3.56 1.62 1.46
N PHE A 131 2.89 1.26 2.56
CA PHE A 131 1.44 1.41 2.71
C PHE A 131 1.01 2.88 2.69
N THR A 132 1.80 3.77 3.32
CA THR A 132 1.58 5.21 3.22
C THR A 132 1.65 5.69 1.77
N ALA A 133 2.67 5.26 1.02
CA ALA A 133 2.83 5.62 -0.38
C ALA A 133 1.70 5.07 -1.27
N MET A 134 1.21 3.86 -0.99
CA MET A 134 0.05 3.28 -1.68
C MET A 134 -1.23 4.08 -1.42
N VAL A 135 -1.46 4.55 -0.20
CA VAL A 135 -2.60 5.42 0.12
C VAL A 135 -2.49 6.77 -0.57
N ILE A 136 -1.28 7.35 -0.66
CA ILE A 136 -1.04 8.57 -1.46
C ILE A 136 -1.38 8.32 -2.93
N ALA A 137 -0.89 7.22 -3.51
CA ALA A 137 -1.18 6.88 -4.91
C ALA A 137 -2.69 6.71 -5.15
N ALA A 138 -3.37 5.93 -4.30
CA ALA A 138 -4.80 5.71 -4.36
C ALA A 138 -5.60 7.01 -4.22
N SER A 139 -5.19 7.91 -3.32
CA SER A 139 -5.81 9.23 -3.17
C SER A 139 -5.69 10.06 -4.45
N GLY A 140 -4.51 10.03 -5.09
CA GLY A 140 -4.30 10.64 -6.40
C GLY A 140 -5.21 10.06 -7.48
N PHE A 141 -5.35 8.73 -7.54
CA PHE A 141 -6.28 8.06 -8.46
C PHE A 141 -7.73 8.45 -8.20
N THR A 142 -8.16 8.53 -6.94
CA THR A 142 -9.51 8.96 -6.56
C THR A 142 -9.80 10.38 -7.04
N LEU A 143 -8.85 11.31 -6.90
CA LEU A 143 -8.98 12.68 -7.41
C LEU A 143 -8.95 12.75 -8.94
N LEU A 144 -8.12 11.93 -9.59
CA LEU A 144 -7.98 11.91 -11.05
C LEU A 144 -9.23 11.34 -11.75
N VAL A 145 -9.83 10.29 -11.17
CA VAL A 145 -11.01 9.60 -11.73
C VAL A 145 -12.31 10.24 -11.24
N ALA A 146 -12.32 10.72 -9.99
CA ALA A 146 -13.40 11.51 -9.39
C ALA A 146 -14.78 10.82 -9.40
N ASN A 147 -14.88 9.50 -9.25
CA ASN A 147 -16.17 8.79 -9.15
C ASN A 147 -16.28 7.93 -7.87
N TRP A 148 -17.49 7.48 -7.54
CA TRP A 148 -17.76 6.73 -6.31
C TRP A 148 -17.02 5.39 -6.23
N VAL A 149 -16.76 4.73 -7.36
CA VAL A 149 -15.98 3.48 -7.37
C VAL A 149 -14.56 3.74 -6.87
N ALA A 150 -13.93 4.84 -7.30
CA ALA A 150 -12.59 5.22 -6.84
C ALA A 150 -12.58 5.62 -5.35
N VAL A 151 -13.64 6.26 -4.85
CA VAL A 151 -13.77 6.62 -3.42
C VAL A 151 -13.91 5.37 -2.56
N VAL A 152 -14.80 4.45 -2.94
CA VAL A 152 -14.98 3.17 -2.23
C VAL A 152 -13.70 2.34 -2.27
N GLY A 153 -13.01 2.32 -3.42
CA GLY A 153 -11.70 1.65 -3.55
C GLY A 153 -10.65 2.20 -2.59
N LEU A 154 -10.56 3.53 -2.44
CA LEU A 154 -9.66 4.16 -1.47
C LEU A 154 -10.01 3.79 -0.02
N ILE A 155 -11.28 3.83 0.35
CA ILE A 155 -11.73 3.46 1.71
C ILE A 155 -11.42 1.98 1.99
N ALA A 156 -11.68 1.10 1.01
CA ALA A 156 -11.36 -0.31 1.10
C ALA A 156 -9.85 -0.54 1.28
N LEU A 157 -9.00 0.19 0.54
CA LEU A 157 -7.55 0.13 0.68
C LEU A 157 -7.11 0.54 2.09
N VAL A 158 -7.53 1.72 2.56
CA VAL A 158 -7.15 2.23 3.88
C VAL A 158 -7.57 1.26 4.98
N SER A 159 -8.80 0.75 4.91
CA SER A 159 -9.33 -0.23 5.87
C SER A 159 -8.52 -1.53 5.86
N ALA A 160 -8.24 -2.05 4.66
CA ALA A 160 -7.44 -3.27 4.50
C ALA A 160 -6.03 -3.12 5.06
N LEU A 161 -5.36 -2.00 4.77
CA LEU A 161 -4.00 -1.73 5.26
C LEU A 161 -3.97 -1.51 6.76
N GLU A 162 -4.98 -0.85 7.34
CA GLU A 162 -5.10 -0.69 8.79
C GLU A 162 -5.26 -2.05 9.50
N VAL A 163 -6.11 -2.94 8.98
CA VAL A 163 -6.27 -4.29 9.51
C VAL A 163 -4.99 -5.11 9.33
N GLN A 164 -4.42 -5.11 8.13
CA GLN A 164 -3.18 -5.82 7.81
C GLN A 164 -2.05 -5.42 8.76
N VAL A 165 -1.85 -4.12 8.98
CA VAL A 165 -0.78 -3.64 9.86
C VAL A 165 -1.06 -3.98 11.31
N ARG A 166 -2.20 -3.55 11.85
CA ARG A 166 -2.45 -3.62 13.30
C ARG A 166 -2.72 -5.02 13.80
N ALA A 167 -3.42 -5.84 13.01
CA ALA A 167 -3.86 -7.16 13.44
C ALA A 167 -2.92 -8.28 12.98
N VAL A 168 -2.06 -8.04 11.97
CA VAL A 168 -1.21 -9.07 11.38
C VAL A 168 0.26 -8.72 11.50
N GLU A 169 0.72 -7.63 10.89
CA GLU A 169 2.15 -7.31 10.79
C GLU A 169 2.77 -6.86 12.10
N GLU A 170 2.19 -5.89 12.83
CA GLU A 170 2.79 -5.42 14.08
C GLU A 170 2.85 -6.52 15.15
N PRO A 171 1.79 -7.34 15.37
CA PRO A 171 1.87 -8.47 16.30
C PRO A 171 2.90 -9.53 15.88
N TYR A 172 3.03 -9.79 14.58
CA TYR A 172 4.04 -10.69 14.04
C TYR A 172 5.46 -10.15 14.31
N LEU A 173 5.73 -8.88 13.99
CA LEU A 173 7.02 -8.26 14.19
C LEU A 173 7.40 -8.19 15.67
N ALA A 174 6.45 -7.84 16.55
CA ALA A 174 6.66 -7.86 17.99
C ALA A 174 7.00 -9.28 18.49
N ARG A 175 6.32 -10.32 18.00
CA ARG A 175 6.62 -11.71 18.37
C ARG A 175 8.00 -12.17 17.91
N ILE A 176 8.42 -11.80 16.70
CA ILE A 176 9.69 -12.26 16.11
C ILE A 176 10.90 -11.48 16.64
N HIS A 177 10.75 -10.17 16.89
CA HIS A 177 11.86 -9.28 17.22
C HIS A 177 11.86 -8.75 18.66
N GLY A 178 10.76 -8.94 19.40
CA GLY A 178 10.63 -8.54 20.81
C GLY A 178 11.03 -7.09 21.06
N ALA A 179 11.87 -6.89 22.09
CA ALA A 179 12.32 -5.56 22.54
C ALA A 179 13.00 -4.71 21.45
N THR A 180 13.58 -5.33 20.42
CA THR A 180 14.17 -4.61 19.28
C THR A 180 13.08 -3.90 18.48
N TYR A 181 11.96 -4.57 18.24
CA TYR A 181 10.82 -3.98 17.55
C TYR A 181 10.13 -2.94 18.43
N ASP A 182 9.99 -3.17 19.73
CA ASP A 182 9.38 -2.19 20.64
C ASP A 182 10.16 -0.88 20.69
N SER A 183 11.49 -0.97 20.81
CA SER A 183 12.39 0.20 20.78
C SER A 183 12.29 0.97 19.47
N TYR A 184 12.25 0.24 18.35
CA TYR A 184 12.03 0.82 17.02
C TYR A 184 10.66 1.50 16.91
N ALA A 185 9.61 0.84 17.41
CA ALA A 185 8.22 1.31 17.35
C ALA A 185 7.94 2.51 18.28
N ALA A 186 8.77 2.74 19.28
CA ALA A 186 8.74 3.97 20.08
C ALA A 186 9.26 5.19 19.29
N GLY A 187 10.24 5.00 18.40
CA GLY A 187 10.83 6.07 17.59
C GLY A 187 10.09 6.37 16.28
N ALA A 188 9.64 5.32 15.58
CA ALA A 188 8.99 5.41 14.27
C ALA A 188 7.45 5.40 14.39
N GLY A 189 6.78 6.31 13.67
CA GLY A 189 5.31 6.29 13.58
C GLY A 189 4.81 5.16 12.66
N ARG A 190 3.53 4.80 12.74
CA ARG A 190 2.97 3.66 12.00
C ARG A 190 2.92 3.92 10.49
N PHE A 191 2.19 4.96 10.08
CA PHE A 191 2.03 5.38 8.68
C PHE A 191 2.59 6.78 8.42
N LEU A 192 2.60 7.64 9.43
CA LEU A 192 3.11 9.01 9.33
C LEU A 192 4.15 9.25 10.43
N PRO A 193 5.15 10.12 10.20
CA PRO A 193 6.16 10.42 11.20
C PRO A 193 5.51 10.90 12.52
N GLY A 194 5.91 10.31 13.64
CA GLY A 194 5.43 10.71 14.97
C GLY A 194 4.02 10.21 15.36
N ILE A 195 3.21 9.68 14.42
CA ILE A 195 1.84 9.23 14.69
C ILE A 195 1.81 7.70 14.85
N GLY A 196 1.14 7.20 15.89
CA GLY A 196 0.99 5.75 16.12
C GLY A 196 2.26 5.06 16.65
N ARG A 197 3.13 5.82 17.34
CA ARG A 197 4.26 5.28 18.11
C ARG A 197 3.74 4.39 19.25
N ILE A 198 4.43 3.28 19.51
CA ILE A 198 4.12 2.40 20.64
C ILE A 198 4.90 2.92 21.84
N ARG A 199 4.22 3.23 22.94
CA ARG A 199 4.90 3.63 24.18
C ARG A 199 5.39 2.36 24.87
N THR A 200 6.70 2.22 25.03
CA THR A 200 7.29 1.26 25.97
C THR A 200 6.99 1.77 27.38
N GLY A 201 6.09 1.08 28.08
CA GLY A 201 5.83 1.29 29.50
C GLY A 201 6.81 0.53 30.37
#